data_AF-A0ABD0RAL7-F1
#
_entry.id   AF-A0ABD0RAL7-F1
#
_cell.length_a   1.000
_cell.length_b   1.000
_cell.length_c   1.000
_cell.angle_alpha   90.00
_cell.angle_beta   90.00
_cell.angle_gamma   90.00
#
_symmetry.space_group_name_H-M   'P 1'
#
loop_
_entity.id
_entity.type
_entity.pdbx_description
1 polymer ?
#
loop_
_entity_poly.entity_id
_entity_poly.type
_entity_poly.pdbx_seq_one_letter_code
_entity_poly.pdbx_strand_id
1 'polypeptide(L)'
;LSSPLLQQQFFSTIFIQTDIHIQEGALFCDSLCDGGPLIWGQEARLAECERMLVAIDLALHLNDSSGTLQAVVSCYGLLTPLIFNQIPSKPVIE
;
A
#
# COMPACT_ATOMS: atom_id res chain seq x y z
N LEU A 1 -18.15 12.53 16.22
CA LEU A 1 -18.60 11.81 15.01
C LEU A 1 -18.29 12.69 13.81
N SER A 2 -17.40 12.23 12.92
CA SER A 2 -17.11 12.90 11.64
C SER A 2 -18.25 12.68 10.64
N SER A 3 -18.40 13.57 9.66
CA SER A 3 -19.39 13.39 8.59
C SER A 3 -19.06 12.14 7.74
N PRO A 4 -20.04 11.29 7.39
CA PRO A 4 -19.82 10.15 6.50
C PRO A 4 -19.21 10.54 5.15
N LEU A 5 -19.60 11.70 4.62
CA LEU A 5 -19.04 12.25 3.39
C LEU A 5 -17.54 12.56 3.55
N LEU A 6 -17.16 13.13 4.69
CA LEU A 6 -15.75 13.43 4.99
C LEU A 6 -14.93 12.15 5.12
N GLN A 7 -15.49 11.09 5.71
CA GLN A 7 -14.82 9.80 5.82
C GLN A 7 -14.62 9.14 4.45
N GLN A 8 -15.60 9.21 3.55
CA GLN A 8 -15.44 8.72 2.18
C GLN A 8 -14.41 9.54 1.40
N GLN A 9 -14.42 10.86 1.51
CA GLN A 9 -13.41 11.72 0.87
C GLN A 9 -12.00 11.44 1.38
N PHE A 10 -11.87 11.24 2.70
CA PHE A 10 -10.60 10.86 3.31
C PHE A 10 -10.13 9.49 2.80
N PHE A 11 -11.03 8.51 2.72
CA PHE A 11 -10.74 7.20 2.14
C PHE A 11 -10.25 7.30 0.69
N SER A 12 -10.96 8.05 -0.17
CA SER A 12 -10.53 8.27 -1.56
C SER A 12 -9.17 9.00 -1.64
N THR A 13 -8.89 9.90 -0.71
CA THR A 13 -7.59 10.61 -0.68
C THR A 13 -6.44 9.66 -0.40
N ILE A 14 -6.62 8.70 0.52
CA ILE A 14 -5.60 7.67 0.80
C ILE A 14 -5.29 6.87 -0.46
N PHE A 15 -6.32 6.46 -1.21
CA PHE A 15 -6.14 5.75 -2.47
C PHE A 15 -5.39 6.56 -3.51
N ILE A 16 -5.83 7.80 -3.77
CA ILE A 16 -5.20 8.66 -4.75
C ILE A 16 -3.73 8.90 -4.42
N GLN A 17 -3.42 9.20 -3.15
CA GLN A 17 -2.04 9.43 -2.71
C GLN A 17 -1.17 8.17 -2.88
N THR A 18 -1.70 7.01 -2.51
CA THR A 18 -0.99 5.74 -2.64
C THR A 18 -0.74 5.41 -4.10
N ASP A 19 -1.73 5.59 -4.97
CA ASP A 19 -1.57 5.37 -6.42
C ASP A 19 -0.50 6.29 -7.01
N ILE A 20 -0.49 7.59 -6.64
CA ILE A 20 0.56 8.52 -7.08
C ILE A 20 1.94 8.00 -6.67
N HIS A 21 2.11 7.62 -5.40
CA HIS A 21 3.41 7.15 -4.91
C HIS A 21 3.85 5.83 -5.53
N ILE A 22 2.91 4.91 -5.80
CA ILE A 22 3.19 3.67 -6.52
C ILE A 22 3.73 3.96 -7.91
N GLN A 23 3.10 4.89 -8.63
CA GLN A 23 3.52 5.25 -9.99
C GLN A 23 4.86 6.00 -9.98
N GLU A 24 5.02 7.00 -9.12
CA GLU A 24 6.25 7.80 -9.03
C GLU A 24 7.46 6.97 -8.56
N GLY A 25 7.25 6.05 -7.62
CA GLY A 25 8.29 5.17 -7.10
C GLY A 25 8.48 3.87 -7.91
N ALA A 26 7.73 3.66 -8.99
CA ALA A 26 7.71 2.39 -9.74
C ALA A 26 7.59 1.15 -8.82
N LEU A 27 6.70 1.24 -7.82
CA LEU A 27 6.58 0.28 -6.73
C LEU A 27 5.67 -0.92 -7.05
N PHE A 28 5.07 -0.95 -8.25
CA PHE A 28 4.10 -1.97 -8.63
C PHE A 28 4.77 -3.34 -8.87
N CYS A 29 3.92 -4.38 -8.99
CA CYS A 29 4.33 -5.79 -8.91
C CYS A 29 5.29 -6.28 -10.02
N ASP A 30 5.53 -5.46 -11.04
CA ASP A 30 6.39 -5.75 -12.20
C ASP A 30 7.88 -5.45 -11.96
N SER A 31 8.20 -4.69 -10.89
CA SER A 31 9.57 -4.31 -10.55
C SER A 31 9.91 -4.71 -9.12
N LEU A 32 11.01 -5.45 -8.94
CA LEU A 32 11.60 -5.70 -7.61
C LEU A 32 12.65 -4.64 -7.25
N CYS A 33 13.30 -4.08 -8.27
CA CYS A 33 14.46 -3.21 -8.14
C CYS A 33 14.34 -2.08 -9.16
N ASP A 34 13.91 -0.93 -8.68
CA ASP A 34 13.68 0.33 -9.39
C ASP A 34 15.00 1.05 -9.81
N GLY A 35 16.07 0.27 -10.05
CA GLY A 35 17.39 0.76 -10.46
C GLY A 35 18.30 1.24 -9.31
N GLY A 36 17.79 1.27 -8.07
CA GLY A 36 18.55 1.56 -6.84
C GLY A 36 18.78 0.33 -5.96
N PRO A 37 19.41 0.49 -4.77
CA PRO A 37 19.51 -0.59 -3.79
C PRO A 37 18.14 -1.15 -3.41
N LEU A 38 18.02 -2.49 -3.40
CA LEU A 38 16.79 -3.23 -3.10
C LEU A 38 16.08 -2.78 -1.80
N ILE A 39 16.84 -2.30 -0.81
CA ILE A 39 16.34 -1.85 0.49
C ILE A 39 15.38 -0.66 0.40
N TRP A 40 15.61 0.29 -0.50
CA TRP A 40 14.77 1.50 -0.60
C TRP A 40 13.42 1.19 -1.23
N GLY A 41 13.41 0.37 -2.27
CA GLY A 41 12.17 -0.12 -2.87
C GLY A 41 11.34 -0.96 -1.90
N GLN A 42 11.97 -1.74 -1.02
CA GLN A 42 11.30 -2.49 0.04
C GLN A 42 10.65 -1.56 1.07
N GLU A 43 11.41 -0.61 1.61
CA GLU A 43 10.89 0.35 2.60
C GLU A 43 9.73 1.17 2.02
N ALA A 44 9.85 1.63 0.77
CA ALA A 44 8.77 2.35 0.11
C ALA A 44 7.50 1.49 -0.04
N ARG A 45 7.63 0.22 -0.45
CA ARG A 45 6.48 -0.71 -0.53
C ARG A 45 5.83 -0.94 0.83
N LEU A 46 6.63 -1.11 1.88
CA LEU A 46 6.12 -1.29 3.25
C LEU A 46 5.39 -0.03 3.76
N ALA A 47 5.93 1.17 3.48
CA ALA A 47 5.28 2.44 3.86
C ALA A 47 3.91 2.61 3.17
N GLU A 48 3.78 2.22 1.90
CA GLU A 48 2.48 2.22 1.22
C GLU A 48 1.55 1.11 1.74
N CYS A 49 2.08 -0.05 2.15
CA CYS A 49 1.28 -1.09 2.80
C CYS A 49 0.68 -0.60 4.13
N GLU A 50 1.45 0.12 4.95
CA GLU A 50 0.95 0.73 6.19
C GLU A 50 -0.21 1.71 5.93
N ARG A 51 -0.12 2.51 4.87
CA ARG A 51 -1.24 3.36 4.43
C ARG A 51 -2.45 2.55 3.98
N MET A 52 -2.25 1.44 3.28
CA MET A 52 -3.34 0.54 2.90
C MET A 52 -4.00 -0.14 4.09
N LEU A 53 -3.28 -0.44 5.17
CA LEU A 53 -3.89 -0.93 6.41
C LEU A 53 -4.86 0.11 7.01
N VAL A 54 -4.50 1.39 7.00
CA VAL A 54 -5.41 2.48 7.41
C VAL A 54 -6.64 2.54 6.50
N ALA A 55 -6.47 2.36 5.19
CA ALA A 55 -7.59 2.32 4.24
C ALA A 55 -8.53 1.13 4.50
N ILE A 56 -7.99 -0.06 4.81
CA ILE A 56 -8.76 -1.25 5.16
C ILE A 56 -9.60 -1.00 6.42
N ASP A 57 -8.98 -0.51 7.49
CA ASP A 57 -9.68 -0.22 8.76
C ASP A 57 -10.81 0.79 8.56
N LEU A 58 -10.55 1.84 7.78
CA LEU A 58 -11.55 2.85 7.45
C LEU A 58 -12.70 2.30 6.59
N ALA A 59 -12.39 1.49 5.58
CA ALA A 59 -13.41 0.86 4.73
C ALA A 59 -14.30 -0.10 5.52
N LEU A 60 -13.70 -0.91 6.40
CA LEU A 60 -14.43 -1.78 7.32
C LEU A 60 -15.32 -0.98 8.27
N HIS A 61 -14.81 0.13 8.83
CA HIS A 61 -15.59 1.03 9.66
C HIS A 61 -16.80 1.63 8.92
N LEU A 62 -16.64 1.91 7.62
CA LEU A 62 -17.70 2.43 6.76
C LEU A 62 -18.64 1.33 6.20
N ASN A 63 -18.38 0.05 6.51
CA ASN A 63 -19.04 -1.10 5.90
C ASN A 63 -18.95 -1.10 4.35
N ASP A 64 -17.88 -0.55 3.79
CA ASP A 64 -17.60 -0.56 2.37
C ASP A 64 -16.77 -1.81 2.01
N SER A 65 -17.46 -2.91 1.69
CA SER A 65 -16.81 -4.16 1.31
C SER A 65 -15.99 -4.04 0.03
N SER A 66 -16.43 -3.22 -0.91
CA SER A 66 -15.74 -3.01 -2.19
C SER A 66 -14.44 -2.25 -1.97
N GLY A 67 -14.49 -1.16 -1.19
CA GLY A 67 -13.31 -0.41 -0.80
C GLY A 67 -12.33 -1.24 0.03
N THR A 68 -12.84 -2.10 0.92
CA THR A 68 -12.02 -3.04 1.70
C THR A 68 -11.27 -3.99 0.77
N LEU A 69 -11.95 -4.63 -0.17
CA LEU A 69 -11.33 -5.55 -1.11
C LEU A 69 -10.31 -4.85 -2.01
N GLN A 70 -10.62 -3.64 -2.46
CA GLN A 70 -9.69 -2.84 -3.26
C GLN A 70 -8.39 -2.54 -2.48
N ALA A 71 -8.49 -2.17 -1.20
CA ALA A 71 -7.32 -1.86 -0.37
C ALA A 71 -6.47 -3.12 -0.11
N VAL A 72 -7.11 -4.28 0.10
CA VAL A 72 -6.43 -5.57 0.24
C VAL A 72 -5.67 -5.94 -1.05
N VAL A 73 -6.30 -5.77 -2.22
CA VAL A 73 -5.65 -6.07 -3.50
C VAL A 73 -4.47 -5.13 -3.75
N SER A 74 -4.60 -3.83 -3.46
CA SER A 74 -3.49 -2.87 -3.56
C SER A 74 -2.33 -3.24 -2.64
N CYS A 75 -2.62 -3.59 -1.38
CA CYS A 75 -1.62 -4.06 -0.42
C CYS A 75 -0.92 -5.34 -0.90
N TYR A 76 -1.68 -6.30 -1.44
CA TYR A 76 -1.11 -7.51 -2.03
C TYR A 76 -0.20 -7.19 -3.23
N GLY A 77 -0.58 -6.25 -4.10
CA GLY A 77 0.23 -5.83 -5.24
C GLY A 77 1.61 -5.30 -4.82
N LEU A 78 1.66 -4.53 -3.73
CA LEU A 78 2.90 -4.01 -3.14
C LEU A 78 3.79 -5.11 -2.53
N LEU A 79 3.18 -6.12 -1.89
CA LEU A 79 3.91 -7.20 -1.22
C LEU A 79 4.31 -8.34 -2.16
N THR A 80 3.64 -8.48 -3.31
CA THR A 80 3.86 -9.58 -4.27
C THR A 80 5.34 -9.79 -4.62
N PRO A 81 6.12 -8.74 -4.96
CA PRO A 81 7.53 -8.89 -5.26
C PRO A 81 8.35 -9.44 -4.08
N LEU A 82 8.02 -9.04 -2.84
CA LEU A 82 8.72 -9.48 -1.63
C LEU A 82 8.43 -10.95 -1.31
N ILE A 83 7.15 -11.33 -1.37
CA ILE A 83 6.69 -12.70 -1.11
C ILE A 83 7.28 -13.66 -2.15
N PHE A 84 7.18 -13.30 -3.43
CA PHE A 84 7.66 -14.16 -4.52
C PHE A 84 9.16 -14.40 -4.46
N ASN A 85 9.95 -13.37 -4.13
CA ASN A 85 11.40 -13.47 -4.03
C ASN A 85 11.90 -13.89 -2.63
N GLN A 86 10.99 -14.25 -1.71
CA GLN A 86 11.31 -14.66 -0.33
C GLN A 86 12.21 -13.66 0.41
N ILE A 87 12.01 -12.37 0.13
CA ILE A 87 12.77 -11.31 0.76
C ILE A 87 12.28 -11.15 2.21
N PRO A 88 13.18 -11.20 3.21
CA PRO A 88 12.79 -10.93 4.58
C PRO A 88 12.30 -9.48 4.72
N SER A 89 11.21 -9.27 5.44
CA SER A 89 10.63 -7.93 5.68
C SER A 89 11.47 -7.04 6.60
N LYS A 90 12.61 -7.54 7.10
CA LYS A 90 13.56 -6.81 7.92
C LYS A 90 14.84 -6.62 7.12
N PRO A 91 15.45 -5.42 7.13
CA PRO A 91 16.71 -5.19 6.45
C PRO A 91 17.78 -6.13 7.01
N VAL A 92 18.41 -6.92 6.14
CA VAL A 92 19.54 -7.80 6.50
C VAL A 92 20.81 -6.95 6.56
N ILE A 93 20.85 -6.00 7.49
CA ILE A 93 22.10 -5.36 7.93
C ILE A 93 21.96 -5.21 9.45
N GLU A 94 22.58 -6.13 10.18
CA GLU A 94 23.08 -5.87 11.55
C GLU A 94 24.55 -5.45 11.47
#